data_AF-A0A0T6AG36-F1
#
_entry.id   AF-A0A0T6AG36-F1
#
_cell.length_a   1.000
_cell.length_b   1.000
_cell.length_c   1.000
_cell.angle_alpha   90.00
_cell.angle_beta   90.00
_cell.angle_gamma   90.00
#
_symmetry.space_group_name_H-M   'P 1'
#
loop_
_entity.id
_entity.type
_entity.pdbx_description
1 polymer ?
#
loop_
_entity_poly.entity_id
_entity_poly.type
_entity_poly.pdbx_seq_one_letter_code
_entity_poly.pdbx_strand_id
1 'polypeptide(L)'
;MRPRIAVTMGDPAGVGPEIVVQALRFPEVVSICRPVVYGDAGILRRAAAVLGQAVEVADGGESGPGRIVVRPLSSLSPDEVPFGRISEAGSRAMADYIREAARDALAGRVDGVVTCPITKEGLKMAGVPFPGHTEFLADLCGGADVVMMLAGDRLRVALVTIHVALRKALELLSLPVIVRTIRITHDFFRKYMGTDAPRIAVAGVNPHAGGAGCSATRRRRWWRLRLPPAGRKGSTRRAPTPPTPSFSARTAGSSTWWWR
;
A
#
# COMPACT_ATOMS: atom_id res chain seq x y z
N MET A 1 -15.27 4.65 -16.66
CA MET A 1 -14.00 5.17 -17.24
C MET A 1 -12.85 4.40 -16.61
N ARG A 2 -11.81 4.02 -17.36
CA ARG A 2 -10.63 3.34 -16.79
C ARG A 2 -9.78 4.37 -16.01
N PRO A 3 -9.46 4.15 -14.72
CA PRO A 3 -8.66 5.08 -13.94
C PRO A 3 -7.24 5.21 -14.51
N ARG A 4 -6.69 6.43 -14.48
CA ARG A 4 -5.29 6.69 -14.81
C ARG A 4 -4.43 6.46 -13.57
N ILE A 5 -3.48 5.53 -13.66
CA ILE A 5 -2.68 5.11 -12.51
C ILE A 5 -1.22 5.49 -12.74
N ALA A 6 -0.65 6.27 -11.82
CA ALA A 6 0.77 6.52 -11.80
C ALA A 6 1.48 5.27 -11.24
N VAL A 7 2.43 4.72 -12.01
CA VAL A 7 3.28 3.61 -11.56
C VAL A 7 4.68 4.16 -11.36
N THR A 8 5.15 4.30 -10.12
CA THR A 8 6.55 4.72 -9.90
C THR A 8 7.47 3.54 -10.19
N MET A 9 8.49 3.75 -11.02
CA MET A 9 9.40 2.67 -11.46
C MET A 9 10.22 2.07 -10.31
N GLY A 10 10.33 2.77 -9.18
CA GLY A 10 11.15 2.37 -8.04
C GLY A 10 12.62 2.69 -8.25
N ASP A 11 13.50 1.94 -7.59
CA ASP A 11 14.95 2.06 -7.77
C ASP A 11 15.35 1.60 -9.19
N PRO A 12 15.96 2.47 -10.04
CA PRO A 12 16.40 2.09 -11.38
C PRO A 12 17.44 0.96 -11.42
N ALA A 13 18.19 0.75 -10.33
CA ALA A 13 19.15 -0.33 -10.20
C ALA A 13 18.53 -1.62 -9.61
N GLY A 14 17.30 -1.53 -9.08
CA GLY A 14 16.55 -2.64 -8.50
C GLY A 14 15.74 -3.41 -9.54
N VAL A 15 14.81 -4.24 -9.05
CA VAL A 15 13.90 -5.08 -9.89
C VAL A 15 12.64 -4.35 -10.35
N GLY A 16 12.46 -3.09 -9.94
CA GLY A 16 11.28 -2.30 -10.24
C GLY A 16 11.01 -2.13 -11.74
N PRO A 17 12.01 -1.77 -12.56
CA PRO A 17 11.89 -1.70 -14.02
C PRO A 17 11.39 -3.01 -14.66
N GLU A 18 11.92 -4.17 -14.27
CA GLU A 18 11.52 -5.47 -14.80
C GLU A 18 10.08 -5.83 -14.40
N ILE A 19 9.69 -5.52 -13.16
CA ILE A 19 8.31 -5.72 -12.69
C ILE A 19 7.34 -4.88 -13.54
N VAL A 20 7.67 -3.62 -13.82
CA VAL A 20 6.84 -2.74 -14.67
C VAL A 20 6.70 -3.34 -16.07
N VAL A 21 7.83 -3.74 -16.67
CA VAL A 21 7.84 -4.32 -18.01
C VAL A 21 6.97 -5.58 -18.07
N GLN A 22 7.09 -6.50 -17.11
CA GLN A 22 6.25 -7.70 -17.08
C GLN A 22 4.78 -7.38 -16.82
N ALA A 23 4.48 -6.55 -15.82
CA ALA A 23 3.12 -6.24 -15.40
C ALA A 23 2.28 -5.62 -16.53
N LEU A 24 2.86 -4.72 -17.31
CA LEU A 24 2.15 -4.01 -18.38
C LEU A 24 1.95 -4.83 -19.65
N ARG A 25 2.50 -6.06 -19.72
CA ARG A 25 2.18 -7.00 -20.80
C ARG A 25 0.87 -7.73 -20.58
N PHE A 26 0.41 -7.85 -19.34
CA PHE A 26 -0.84 -8.54 -19.01
C PHE A 26 -2.03 -7.71 -19.48
N PRO A 27 -2.83 -8.19 -20.45
CA PRO A 27 -4.02 -7.50 -20.93
C PRO A 27 -4.99 -7.14 -19.80
N GLU A 28 -5.04 -7.97 -18.75
CA GLU A 28 -5.87 -7.77 -17.57
C GLU A 28 -5.55 -6.45 -16.88
N VAL A 29 -4.27 -6.08 -16.75
CA VAL A 29 -3.84 -4.83 -16.11
C VAL A 29 -4.28 -3.61 -16.92
N VAL A 30 -3.97 -3.60 -18.22
CA VAL A 30 -4.31 -2.47 -19.11
C VAL A 30 -5.81 -2.40 -19.42
N SER A 31 -6.56 -3.48 -19.19
CA SER A 31 -8.02 -3.48 -19.28
C SER A 31 -8.69 -2.76 -18.12
N ILE A 32 -8.10 -2.81 -16.92
CA ILE A 32 -8.69 -2.23 -15.71
C ILE A 32 -8.17 -0.82 -15.39
N CYS A 33 -7.04 -0.39 -15.97
CA CYS A 33 -6.49 0.94 -15.77
C CYS A 33 -5.73 1.48 -16.99
N ARG A 34 -5.38 2.77 -16.95
CA ARG A 34 -4.51 3.46 -17.92
C ARG A 34 -3.19 3.80 -17.21
N PRO A 35 -2.23 2.85 -17.14
CA PRO A 35 -1.00 3.06 -16.40
C PRO A 35 -0.06 4.03 -17.12
N VAL A 36 0.56 4.92 -16.36
CA VAL A 36 1.63 5.81 -16.79
C VAL A 36 2.81 5.61 -15.86
N VAL A 37 3.97 5.25 -16.40
CA VAL A 37 5.16 4.95 -15.60
C VAL A 37 5.92 6.24 -15.32
N TYR A 38 6.15 6.55 -14.06
CA TYR A 38 7.00 7.68 -13.62
C TYR A 38 8.40 7.10 -13.44
N GLY A 39 9.29 7.43 -14.37
CA GLY A 39 10.56 6.71 -14.48
C GLY A 39 11.48 7.21 -15.60
N ASP A 40 12.27 6.29 -16.12
CA ASP A 40 13.28 6.52 -17.14
C ASP A 40 13.06 5.62 -18.35
N ALA A 41 12.99 6.20 -19.54
CA ALA A 41 12.74 5.46 -20.77
C ALA A 41 13.91 4.51 -21.12
N GLY A 42 15.15 4.92 -20.88
CA GLY A 42 16.34 4.12 -21.14
C GLY A 42 16.41 2.90 -20.22
N ILE A 43 16.10 3.08 -18.94
CA ILE A 43 16.09 1.99 -17.97
C ILE A 43 14.97 0.97 -18.25
N LEU A 44 13.77 1.42 -18.66
CA LEU A 44 12.71 0.50 -19.09
C LEU A 44 13.10 -0.32 -20.32
N ARG A 45 13.76 0.29 -21.31
CA ARG A 45 14.27 -0.43 -22.49
C ARG A 45 15.36 -1.43 -22.10
N ARG A 46 16.27 -1.04 -21.19
CA ARG A 46 17.29 -1.94 -20.64
C ARG A 46 16.66 -3.14 -19.92
N ALA A 47 15.63 -2.92 -19.10
CA ALA A 47 14.91 -3.98 -18.41
C ALA A 47 14.19 -4.92 -19.40
N ALA A 48 13.56 -4.37 -20.43
CA ALA A 48 12.94 -5.17 -21.49
C ALA A 48 13.97 -6.04 -22.23
N ALA A 49 15.17 -5.51 -22.50
CA ALA A 49 16.26 -6.28 -23.11
C ALA A 49 16.74 -7.44 -22.20
N VAL A 50 16.89 -7.21 -20.89
CA VAL A 50 17.23 -8.27 -19.91
C VAL A 50 16.19 -9.38 -19.91
N LEU A 51 14.91 -9.03 -20.06
CA LEU A 51 13.80 -9.98 -20.11
C LEU A 51 13.63 -10.66 -21.48
N GLY A 52 14.41 -10.27 -22.50
CA GLY A 52 14.25 -10.76 -23.87
C GLY A 52 12.93 -10.33 -24.51
N GLN A 53 12.41 -9.16 -24.15
CA GLN A 53 11.08 -8.68 -24.56
C GLN A 53 11.18 -7.46 -25.47
N ALA A 54 10.43 -7.48 -26.57
CA ALA A 54 10.22 -6.30 -27.40
C ALA A 54 9.11 -5.44 -26.77
N VAL A 55 9.46 -4.21 -26.37
CA VAL A 55 8.53 -3.24 -25.79
C VAL A 55 8.78 -1.87 -26.39
N GLU A 56 7.72 -1.22 -26.87
CA GLU A 56 7.73 0.19 -27.23
C GLU A 56 7.64 1.03 -25.96
N VAL A 57 8.62 1.91 -25.74
CA VAL A 57 8.59 2.89 -24.64
C VAL A 57 8.41 4.28 -25.23
N ALA A 58 7.26 4.91 -24.93
CA ALA A 58 6.84 6.17 -25.51
C ALA A 58 6.48 7.21 -24.44
N ASP A 59 6.76 8.48 -24.73
CA ASP A 59 6.27 9.62 -23.95
C ASP A 59 4.95 10.10 -24.54
N GLY A 60 3.85 9.55 -24.03
CA GLY A 60 2.49 9.87 -24.48
C GLY A 60 1.75 8.72 -25.19
N GLY A 61 0.45 8.94 -25.36
CA GLY A 61 -0.50 7.93 -25.83
C GLY A 61 -1.08 7.08 -24.68
N GLU A 62 -1.41 5.82 -24.98
CA GLU A 62 -1.90 4.86 -23.99
C GLU A 62 -0.98 3.65 -23.91
N SER A 63 -0.78 3.14 -22.68
CA SER A 63 -0.10 1.87 -22.46
C SER A 63 -1.00 0.72 -22.92
N GLY A 64 -0.37 -0.33 -23.44
CA GLY A 64 -1.02 -1.53 -23.91
C GLY A 64 -0.05 -2.71 -23.91
N PRO A 65 -0.49 -3.91 -24.31
CA PRO A 65 0.41 -5.06 -24.38
C PRO A 65 1.59 -4.76 -25.33
N GLY A 66 2.81 -4.74 -24.80
CA GLY A 66 4.01 -4.41 -25.56
C GLY A 66 4.28 -2.91 -25.76
N ARG A 67 3.48 -2.02 -25.16
CA ARG A 67 3.70 -0.56 -25.19
C ARG A 67 3.57 0.04 -23.79
N ILE A 68 4.62 0.72 -23.34
CA ILE A 68 4.67 1.40 -22.05
C ILE A 68 4.71 2.91 -22.27
N VAL A 69 3.72 3.61 -21.72
CA VAL A 69 3.75 5.07 -21.62
C VAL A 69 4.53 5.46 -20.38
N VAL A 70 5.60 6.22 -20.59
CA VAL A 70 6.46 6.75 -19.52
C VAL A 70 6.29 8.26 -19.44
N ARG A 71 6.20 8.80 -18.23
CA ARG A 71 6.50 10.20 -17.92
C ARG A 71 7.99 10.24 -17.60
N PRO A 72 8.85 10.74 -18.51
CA PRO A 72 10.29 10.76 -18.29
C PRO A 72 10.62 11.78 -17.21
N LEU A 73 11.25 11.33 -16.14
CA LEU A 73 11.69 12.18 -15.01
C LEU A 73 13.21 12.13 -14.81
N SER A 74 13.90 11.26 -15.55
CA SER A 74 15.35 11.20 -15.63
C SER A 74 15.80 10.75 -17.01
N SER A 75 17.11 10.86 -17.24
CA SER A 75 17.81 10.30 -18.39
C SER A 75 19.14 9.71 -17.91
N LEU A 76 19.07 8.54 -17.29
CA LEU A 76 20.18 7.86 -16.65
C LEU A 76 20.96 7.00 -17.63
N SER A 77 22.29 7.05 -17.55
CA SER A 77 23.15 6.09 -18.23
C SER A 77 23.22 4.76 -17.46
N PRO A 78 23.47 3.62 -18.13
CA PRO A 78 23.61 2.33 -17.45
C PRO A 78 24.72 2.29 -16.38
N ASP A 79 25.80 3.06 -16.57
CA ASP A 79 26.93 3.13 -15.64
C ASP A 79 26.60 3.89 -14.35
N GLU A 80 25.67 4.84 -14.42
CA GLU A 80 25.15 5.54 -13.24
C GLU A 80 24.26 4.66 -12.38
N VAL A 81 23.67 3.60 -12.95
CA VAL A 81 22.76 2.68 -12.25
C VAL A 81 23.10 1.22 -12.56
N PRO A 82 24.23 0.72 -12.02
CA PRO A 82 24.61 -0.67 -12.17
C PRO A 82 23.62 -1.59 -11.45
N PHE A 83 23.32 -2.75 -12.04
CA PHE A 83 22.33 -3.68 -11.50
C PHE A 83 22.65 -4.08 -10.05
N GLY A 84 21.63 -4.02 -9.19
CA GLY A 84 21.71 -4.44 -7.79
C GLY A 84 22.60 -3.57 -6.91
N ARG A 85 23.07 -2.42 -7.40
CA ARG A 85 23.94 -1.51 -6.65
C ARG A 85 23.28 -0.14 -6.51
N ILE A 86 23.15 0.30 -5.27
CA ILE A 86 22.64 1.63 -4.96
C ILE A 86 23.60 2.68 -5.51
N SER A 87 23.06 3.68 -6.19
CA SER A 87 23.81 4.84 -6.70
C SER A 87 23.09 6.13 -6.37
N GLU A 88 23.83 7.24 -6.36
CA GLU A 88 23.27 8.57 -6.05
C GLU A 88 22.26 9.00 -7.11
N ALA A 89 22.59 8.83 -8.39
CA ALA A 89 21.72 9.16 -9.51
C ALA A 89 20.41 8.34 -9.47
N GLY A 90 20.50 7.02 -9.26
CA GLY A 90 19.34 6.15 -9.14
C GLY A 90 18.48 6.47 -7.92
N SER A 91 19.12 6.76 -6.79
CA SER A 91 18.47 7.16 -5.54
C SER A 91 17.67 8.45 -5.68
N ARG A 92 18.26 9.48 -6.29
CA ARG A 92 17.60 10.75 -6.56
C ARG A 92 16.41 10.56 -7.50
N ALA A 93 16.62 9.83 -8.60
CA ALA A 93 15.58 9.59 -9.60
C ALA A 93 14.38 8.84 -8.98
N MET A 94 14.63 7.77 -8.23
CA MET A 94 13.61 7.03 -7.48
C MET A 94 12.76 7.94 -6.57
N ALA A 95 13.40 8.84 -5.82
CA ALA A 95 12.70 9.79 -4.96
C ALA A 95 11.86 10.78 -5.78
N ASP A 96 12.39 11.29 -6.89
CA ASP A 96 11.68 12.20 -7.79
C ASP A 96 10.46 11.56 -8.45
N TYR A 97 10.53 10.26 -8.79
CA TYR A 97 9.37 9.52 -9.31
C TYR A 97 8.21 9.50 -8.31
N ILE A 98 8.52 9.29 -7.02
CA ILE A 98 7.52 9.28 -5.95
C ILE A 98 6.94 10.68 -5.73
N ARG A 99 7.79 11.71 -5.67
CA ARG A 99 7.36 13.11 -5.49
C ARG A 99 6.39 13.52 -6.59
N GLU A 100 6.75 13.26 -7.84
CA GLU A 100 5.95 13.71 -8.97
C GLU A 100 4.65 12.89 -9.12
N ALA A 101 4.67 11.58 -8.83
CA ALA A 101 3.46 10.77 -8.80
C ALA A 101 2.49 11.22 -7.69
N ALA A 102 3.00 11.52 -6.49
CA ALA A 102 2.19 12.05 -5.40
C ALA A 102 1.61 13.44 -5.75
N ARG A 103 2.44 14.32 -6.32
CA ARG A 103 2.01 15.65 -6.79
C ARG A 103 0.89 15.56 -7.82
N ASP A 104 1.02 14.67 -8.79
CA ASP A 104 0.02 14.48 -9.84
C ASP A 104 -1.28 13.87 -9.29
N ALA A 105 -1.19 12.96 -8.32
CA ALA A 105 -2.36 12.39 -7.65
C ALA A 105 -3.12 13.47 -6.84
N LEU A 106 -2.40 14.29 -6.07
CA LEU A 106 -2.99 15.39 -5.31
C LEU A 106 -3.60 16.47 -6.21
N ALA A 107 -3.03 16.67 -7.41
CA ALA A 107 -3.57 17.58 -8.42
C ALA A 107 -4.69 16.99 -9.27
N GLY A 108 -5.10 15.74 -9.03
CA GLY A 108 -6.16 15.06 -9.81
C GLY A 108 -5.78 14.72 -11.25
N ARG A 109 -4.49 14.71 -11.59
CA ARG A 109 -3.98 14.32 -12.92
C ARG A 109 -3.92 12.80 -13.10
N VAL A 110 -3.84 12.07 -11.99
CA VAL A 110 -3.97 10.61 -11.91
C VAL A 110 -4.92 10.24 -10.76
N ASP A 111 -5.58 9.09 -10.88
CA ASP A 111 -6.59 8.61 -9.94
C ASP A 111 -6.01 7.77 -8.79
N GLY A 112 -4.74 7.36 -8.91
CA GLY A 112 -4.05 6.57 -7.90
C GLY A 112 -2.57 6.36 -8.21
N VAL A 113 -1.83 5.91 -7.20
CA VAL A 113 -0.40 5.63 -7.28
C VAL A 113 -0.14 4.17 -6.92
N VAL A 114 0.64 3.48 -7.75
CA VAL A 114 1.21 2.17 -7.50
C VAL A 114 2.72 2.33 -7.49
N THR A 115 3.39 1.71 -6.53
CA THR A 115 4.82 1.94 -6.32
C THR A 115 5.62 0.65 -6.46
N CYS A 116 6.64 0.64 -7.31
CA CYS A 116 7.63 -0.43 -7.32
C CYS A 116 8.61 -0.31 -6.13
N PRO A 117 9.39 -1.38 -5.85
CA PRO A 117 10.30 -1.42 -4.71
C PRO A 117 11.36 -0.30 -4.73
N ILE A 118 11.73 0.14 -3.54
CA ILE A 118 12.76 1.14 -3.28
C ILE A 118 13.72 0.65 -2.20
N THR A 119 14.90 1.27 -2.09
CA THR A 119 15.87 1.01 -1.03
C THR A 119 15.84 2.12 0.04
N LYS A 120 15.96 1.75 1.32
CA LYS A 120 15.98 2.74 2.42
C LYS A 120 17.26 3.56 2.39
N GLU A 121 18.35 2.88 2.10
CA GLU A 121 19.67 3.45 1.88
C GLU A 121 19.62 4.46 0.71
N GLY A 122 18.91 4.12 -0.37
CA GLY A 122 18.69 5.04 -1.49
C GLY A 122 17.86 6.27 -1.10
N LEU A 123 16.78 6.13 -0.33
CA LEU A 123 16.05 7.31 0.18
C LEU A 123 16.96 8.23 1.01
N LYS A 124 17.78 7.66 1.89
CA LYS A 124 18.74 8.44 2.68
C LYS A 124 19.76 9.14 1.79
N MET A 125 20.29 8.44 0.78
CA MET A 125 21.23 8.99 -0.20
C MET A 125 20.61 10.13 -1.02
N ALA A 126 19.32 10.03 -1.33
CA ALA A 126 18.53 11.07 -2.00
C ALA A 126 18.14 12.25 -1.08
N GLY A 127 18.63 12.29 0.16
CA GLY A 127 18.32 13.33 1.13
C GLY A 127 16.87 13.30 1.66
N VAL A 128 16.17 12.18 1.53
CA VAL A 128 14.80 12.03 2.04
C VAL A 128 14.83 11.71 3.54
N PRO A 129 14.25 12.55 4.42
CA PRO A 129 14.36 12.40 5.88
C PRO A 129 13.35 11.39 6.46
N PHE A 130 13.04 10.33 5.72
CA PHE A 130 12.04 9.34 6.11
C PHE A 130 12.60 7.92 6.04
N PRO A 131 12.23 7.04 7.00
CA PRO A 131 12.77 5.69 7.08
C PRO A 131 12.20 4.74 6.01
N GLY A 132 11.17 5.16 5.27
CA GLY A 132 10.44 4.30 4.36
C GLY A 132 9.47 5.03 3.45
N HIS A 133 8.93 4.26 2.52
CA HIS A 133 8.03 4.71 1.46
C HIS A 133 6.73 5.30 2.02
N THR A 134 6.15 4.64 3.02
CA THR A 134 4.87 5.01 3.61
C THR A 134 4.96 6.36 4.31
N GLU A 135 6.01 6.59 5.08
CA GLU A 135 6.25 7.85 5.78
C GLU A 135 6.50 8.98 4.79
N PHE A 136 7.27 8.71 3.73
CA PHE A 136 7.53 9.70 2.69
C PHE A 136 6.26 10.12 1.94
N LEU A 137 5.42 9.16 1.53
CA LEU A 137 4.13 9.47 0.88
C LEU A 137 3.16 10.20 1.81
N ALA A 138 3.11 9.83 3.09
CA ALA A 138 2.28 10.50 4.08
C ALA A 138 2.68 11.98 4.23
N ASP A 139 3.98 12.27 4.26
CA ASP A 139 4.52 13.64 4.30
C ASP A 139 4.15 14.43 3.05
N LEU A 140 4.37 13.86 1.86
CA LEU A 140 3.99 14.49 0.58
C LEU A 140 2.48 14.79 0.50
N CYS A 141 1.66 14.05 1.24
CA CYS A 141 0.22 14.27 1.37
C CYS A 141 -0.17 15.21 2.53
N GLY A 142 0.78 16.01 3.05
CA GLY A 142 0.54 16.97 4.12
C GLY A 142 0.48 16.35 5.52
N GLY A 143 1.26 15.29 5.77
CA GLY A 143 1.30 14.59 7.05
C GLY A 143 0.08 13.72 7.30
N ALA A 144 -0.41 13.03 6.26
CA ALA A 144 -1.64 12.26 6.32
C ALA A 144 -1.56 11.10 7.33
N ASP A 145 -2.66 10.87 8.07
CA ASP A 145 -2.81 9.68 8.89
C ASP A 145 -2.97 8.43 8.01
N VAL A 146 -1.97 7.55 8.05
CA VAL A 146 -1.95 6.30 7.26
C VAL A 146 -2.23 5.06 8.11
N VAL A 147 -2.73 4.02 7.45
CA VAL A 147 -2.89 2.65 7.97
C VAL A 147 -2.40 1.68 6.92
N MET A 148 -1.48 0.79 7.29
CA MET A 148 -1.02 -0.27 6.39
C MET A 148 -2.05 -1.41 6.35
N MET A 149 -2.37 -1.87 5.15
CA MET A 149 -3.23 -3.02 4.91
C MET A 149 -2.58 -3.98 3.92
N LEU A 150 -2.58 -5.27 4.26
CA LEU A 150 -2.33 -6.35 3.32
C LEU A 150 -3.68 -6.83 2.79
N ALA A 151 -3.86 -6.87 1.48
CA ALA A 151 -5.14 -7.20 0.86
C ALA A 151 -4.98 -8.27 -0.21
N GLY A 152 -5.83 -9.30 -0.15
CA GLY A 152 -6.07 -10.24 -1.23
C GLY A 152 -7.57 -10.48 -1.39
N ASP A 153 -7.95 -11.35 -2.33
CA ASP A 153 -9.35 -11.54 -2.71
C ASP A 153 -10.23 -12.01 -1.54
N ARG A 154 -9.68 -12.91 -0.74
CA ARG A 154 -10.38 -13.56 0.38
C ARG A 154 -10.21 -12.85 1.72
N LEU A 155 -9.10 -12.13 1.91
CA LEU A 155 -8.74 -11.59 3.22
C LEU A 155 -8.02 -10.25 3.08
N ARG A 156 -8.41 -9.31 3.94
CA ARG A 156 -7.80 -7.98 4.04
C ARG A 156 -7.50 -7.70 5.52
N VAL A 157 -6.26 -7.35 5.83
CA VAL A 157 -5.75 -7.19 7.20
C VAL A 157 -5.12 -5.81 7.34
N ALA A 158 -5.80 -4.93 8.07
CA ALA A 158 -5.25 -3.65 8.51
C ALA A 158 -4.45 -3.85 9.81
N LEU A 159 -3.29 -3.20 9.91
CA LEU A 159 -2.37 -3.35 11.03
C LEU A 159 -2.41 -2.10 11.92
N VAL A 160 -2.58 -2.31 13.23
CA VAL A 160 -2.60 -1.22 14.23
C VAL A 160 -1.18 -0.72 14.51
N THR A 161 -0.19 -1.62 14.49
CA THR A 161 1.23 -1.32 14.63
C THR A 161 2.01 -2.01 13.51
N ILE A 162 3.10 -1.39 13.06
CA ILE A 162 3.90 -1.84 11.91
C ILE A 162 5.39 -1.72 12.25
N HIS A 163 6.24 -2.61 11.70
CA HIS A 163 7.71 -2.54 11.74
C HIS A 163 8.37 -2.11 13.06
N VAL A 164 7.87 -2.61 14.19
CA VAL A 164 8.46 -2.37 15.52
C VAL A 164 8.68 -3.68 16.27
N ALA A 165 9.62 -3.68 17.22
CA ALA A 165 9.83 -4.82 18.11
C ALA A 165 8.53 -5.17 18.87
N LEU A 166 8.30 -6.45 19.14
CA LEU A 166 7.06 -6.94 19.75
C LEU A 166 6.72 -6.21 21.07
N ARG A 167 7.69 -6.02 21.96
CA ARG A 167 7.51 -5.25 23.19
C ARG A 167 7.00 -3.84 22.91
N LYS A 168 7.63 -3.15 21.96
CA LYS A 168 7.25 -1.79 21.56
C LYS A 168 5.86 -1.74 20.95
N ALA A 169 5.50 -2.75 20.15
CA ALA A 169 4.15 -2.90 19.61
C ALA A 169 3.11 -2.89 20.74
N LEU A 170 3.35 -3.66 21.81
CA LEU A 170 2.45 -3.73 22.96
C LEU A 170 2.34 -2.40 23.73
N GLU A 171 3.43 -1.64 23.83
CA GLU A 171 3.45 -0.32 24.45
C GLU A 171 2.67 0.72 23.65
N LEU A 172 2.81 0.71 22.32
CA LEU A 172 2.14 1.64 21.41
C LEU A 172 0.63 1.42 21.33
N LEU A 173 0.15 0.23 21.70
CA LEU A 173 -1.28 -0.07 21.70
C LEU A 173 -2.02 0.78 22.73
N SER A 174 -2.95 1.58 22.21
CA SER A 174 -3.85 2.41 22.98
C SER A 174 -5.22 2.47 22.29
N LEU A 175 -6.26 2.81 23.05
CA LEU A 175 -7.60 2.96 22.49
C LEU A 175 -7.65 3.98 21.34
N PRO A 176 -7.04 5.19 21.45
CA PRO A 176 -7.01 6.15 20.34
C PRO A 176 -6.40 5.60 19.05
N VAL A 177 -5.28 4.88 19.13
CA VAL A 177 -4.63 4.29 17.95
C VAL A 177 -5.54 3.24 17.30
N ILE A 178 -6.16 2.36 18.09
CA ILE A 178 -7.10 1.35 17.58
C ILE A 178 -8.33 2.01 16.92
N VAL A 179 -8.92 3.03 17.56
CA VAL A 179 -10.04 3.80 17.00
C VAL A 179 -9.68 4.40 15.66
N ARG A 180 -8.52 5.05 15.59
CA ARG A 180 -8.00 5.67 14.36
C ARG A 180 -7.85 4.63 13.26
N THR A 181 -7.22 3.49 13.54
CA THR A 181 -7.05 2.41 12.57
C THR A 181 -8.39 1.90 12.03
N ILE A 182 -9.36 1.67 12.92
CA ILE A 182 -10.71 1.22 12.55
C ILE A 182 -11.42 2.28 11.70
N ARG A 183 -11.34 3.56 12.07
CA ARG A 183 -11.99 4.65 11.34
C ARG A 183 -11.43 4.79 9.93
N ILE A 184 -10.11 4.89 9.78
CA ILE A 184 -9.46 5.02 8.47
C ILE A 184 -9.79 3.81 7.58
N THR A 185 -9.72 2.60 8.15
CA THR A 185 -10.05 1.37 7.42
C THR A 185 -11.52 1.35 6.98
N HIS A 186 -12.43 1.71 7.88
CA HIS A 186 -13.86 1.78 7.58
C HIS A 186 -14.16 2.79 6.47
N ASP A 187 -13.59 3.99 6.58
CA ASP A 187 -13.83 5.08 5.62
C ASP A 187 -13.23 4.75 4.26
N PHE A 188 -12.08 4.04 4.21
CA PHE A 188 -11.51 3.51 2.98
C PHE A 188 -12.48 2.58 2.25
N PHE A 189 -13.08 1.60 2.95
CA PHE A 189 -14.02 0.66 2.31
C PHE A 189 -15.33 1.33 1.87
N ARG A 190 -15.82 2.32 2.63
CA ARG A 190 -17.00 3.09 2.21
C ARG A 190 -16.71 3.92 0.96
N LYS A 191 -15.60 4.66 0.98
CA LYS A 191 -15.28 5.64 -0.06
C LYS A 191 -14.78 5.00 -1.36
N TYR A 192 -13.89 4.01 -1.26
CA TYR A 192 -13.16 3.49 -2.43
C TYR A 192 -13.58 2.09 -2.85
N MET A 193 -14.24 1.32 -1.97
CA MET A 193 -14.70 -0.04 -2.26
C MET A 193 -16.22 -0.17 -2.33
N GLY A 194 -16.96 0.95 -2.26
CA GLY A 194 -18.42 0.98 -2.38
C GLY A 194 -19.16 0.14 -1.34
N THR A 195 -18.53 -0.14 -0.19
CA THR A 195 -19.13 -0.97 0.86
C THR A 195 -19.81 -0.07 1.88
N ASP A 196 -21.13 0.07 1.83
CA ASP A 196 -21.89 1.02 2.68
C ASP A 196 -21.70 0.80 4.19
N ALA A 197 -21.68 -0.47 4.61
CA ALA A 197 -21.53 -0.87 6.01
C ALA A 197 -20.39 -1.88 6.19
N PRO A 198 -19.11 -1.44 6.13
CA PRO A 198 -17.97 -2.34 6.26
C PRO A 198 -17.96 -3.02 7.62
N ARG A 199 -17.89 -4.35 7.61
CA ARG A 199 -17.77 -5.15 8.83
C ARG A 199 -16.29 -5.37 9.11
N ILE A 200 -15.82 -4.85 10.25
CA ILE A 200 -14.42 -5.00 10.66
C ILE A 200 -14.38 -5.92 11.89
N ALA A 201 -13.66 -7.02 11.75
CA ALA A 201 -13.26 -7.86 12.87
C ALA A 201 -11.94 -7.32 13.46
N VAL A 202 -11.83 -7.33 14.79
CA VAL A 202 -10.64 -6.84 15.50
C VAL A 202 -10.00 -8.03 16.20
N ALA A 203 -8.71 -8.27 15.98
CA ALA A 203 -7.99 -9.31 16.68
C ALA A 203 -7.66 -8.88 18.12
N GLY A 204 -7.83 -9.79 19.07
CA GLY A 204 -7.32 -9.62 20.43
C GLY A 204 -5.79 -9.67 20.44
N VAL A 205 -5.17 -8.83 21.26
CA VAL A 205 -3.70 -8.72 21.38
C VAL A 205 -3.10 -9.96 22.02
N ASN A 206 -3.77 -10.49 23.05
CA ASN A 206 -3.35 -11.71 23.74
C ASN A 206 -3.98 -12.95 23.09
N PRO A 207 -3.33 -14.12 23.20
CA PRO A 207 -3.95 -15.40 22.89
C PRO A 207 -5.32 -15.51 23.57
N HIS A 208 -6.29 -16.14 22.89
CA HIS A 208 -7.68 -16.24 23.37
C HIS A 208 -8.36 -14.88 23.65
N ALA A 209 -7.87 -13.79 23.04
CA ALA A 209 -8.26 -12.43 23.37
C ALA A 209 -8.13 -12.11 24.88
N GLY A 210 -7.19 -12.77 25.55
CA GLY A 210 -6.99 -12.73 27.00
C GLY A 210 -8.18 -13.31 27.73
N GLY A 211 -8.41 -14.64 27.59
CA GLY A 211 -9.56 -15.43 28.09
C GLY A 211 -10.00 -15.16 29.54
N ALA A 212 -10.98 -15.88 30.08
CA ALA A 212 -11.75 -15.55 31.29
C ALA A 212 -10.99 -14.95 32.52
N GLY A 213 -9.68 -15.16 32.66
CA GLY A 213 -8.84 -14.40 33.59
C GLY A 213 -7.38 -14.84 33.66
N CYS A 214 -6.94 -15.86 32.90
CA CYS A 214 -5.71 -16.58 33.27
C CYS A 214 -4.38 -16.06 32.70
N SER A 215 -4.32 -15.13 31.74
CA SER A 215 -3.02 -14.69 31.19
C SER A 215 -3.06 -13.31 30.54
N ALA A 216 -3.23 -12.25 31.32
CA ALA A 216 -2.70 -10.90 31.07
C ALA A 216 -3.33 -9.89 32.05
N THR A 217 -2.51 -9.31 32.92
CA THR A 217 -2.86 -8.29 33.92
C THR A 217 -3.23 -6.92 33.33
N ARG A 218 -3.19 -6.74 32.01
CA ARG A 218 -3.59 -5.48 31.38
C ARG A 218 -5.11 -5.48 31.11
N ARG A 219 -5.85 -5.12 32.17
CA ARG A 219 -7.31 -4.86 32.29
C ARG A 219 -8.14 -5.11 31.03
N ARG A 220 -9.03 -6.10 31.14
CA ARG A 220 -10.21 -6.31 30.30
C ARG A 220 -11.11 -5.07 30.30
N ARG A 221 -10.87 -4.14 29.38
CA ARG A 221 -11.91 -3.22 28.93
C ARG A 221 -12.33 -3.64 27.54
N TRP A 222 -13.47 -4.33 27.48
CA TRP A 222 -14.14 -4.68 26.24
C TRP A 222 -14.69 -3.40 25.62
N TRP A 223 -13.95 -2.83 24.68
CA TRP A 223 -14.35 -1.58 24.04
C TRP A 223 -15.36 -1.88 22.92
N ARG A 224 -16.65 -1.79 23.23
CA ARG A 224 -17.67 -1.51 22.21
C ARG A 224 -17.46 -0.07 21.78
N LEU A 225 -16.64 0.13 20.74
CA LEU A 225 -16.41 1.44 20.20
C LEU A 225 -17.69 1.95 19.50
N ARG A 226 -18.46 2.80 20.19
CA ARG A 226 -19.51 3.61 19.55
C ARG A 226 -18.83 4.83 18.94
N LEU A 227 -18.65 4.84 17.62
CA LEU A 227 -18.47 6.10 16.90
C LEU A 227 -19.83 6.82 16.87
N PRO A 228 -19.89 8.17 16.89
CA PRO A 228 -21.14 8.90 16.78
C PRO A 228 -21.89 8.48 15.51
N PRO A 229 -23.23 8.40 15.55
CA PRO A 229 -24.00 7.89 14.43
C PRO A 229 -23.92 8.85 13.24
N ALA A 230 -23.25 8.43 12.16
CA ALA A 230 -23.68 8.85 10.83
C ALA A 230 -25.04 8.17 10.57
N GLY A 231 -26.03 8.96 10.19
CA GLY A 231 -27.45 8.62 10.20
C GLY A 231 -27.81 7.19 9.75
N ARG A 232 -28.63 6.55 10.59
CA ARG A 232 -29.55 5.41 10.37
C ARG A 232 -29.08 4.22 9.51
N LYS A 233 -29.08 3.06 10.21
CA LYS A 233 -29.09 1.64 9.79
C LYS A 233 -27.72 0.98 9.50
N GLY A 234 -27.22 0.28 10.53
CA GLY A 234 -26.71 -1.08 10.34
C GLY A 234 -25.19 -1.33 10.29
N SER A 235 -24.35 -0.71 11.12
CA SER A 235 -22.98 -1.22 11.31
C SER A 235 -22.96 -2.33 12.37
N THR A 236 -22.93 -3.61 11.96
CA THR A 236 -22.60 -4.71 12.87
C THR A 236 -21.09 -4.78 13.06
N ARG A 237 -20.60 -4.34 14.22
CA ARG A 237 -19.19 -4.45 14.64
C ARG A 237 -19.08 -5.53 15.72
N ARG A 238 -18.12 -6.46 15.58
CA ARG A 238 -17.92 -7.55 16.55
C ARG A 238 -16.83 -7.21 17.55
N ALA A 239 -16.95 -7.77 18.76
CA ALA A 239 -15.95 -7.67 19.82
C ALA A 239 -14.61 -8.27 19.38
N PRO A 240 -13.48 -7.93 20.04
CA PRO A 240 -12.20 -8.53 19.73
C PRO A 240 -12.28 -10.05 19.81
N THR A 241 -11.88 -10.75 18.75
CA THR A 241 -11.83 -12.21 18.70
C THR A 241 -10.38 -12.70 18.79
N PRO A 242 -10.13 -13.91 19.31
CA PRO A 242 -8.78 -14.45 19.30
C PRO A 242 -8.21 -14.49 17.87
N PRO A 243 -6.89 -14.30 17.67
CA PRO A 243 -6.30 -14.25 16.33
C PRO A 243 -6.64 -15.48 15.51
N THR A 244 -6.42 -16.69 16.04
CA THR A 244 -6.65 -17.96 15.34
C THR A 244 -8.06 -18.13 14.74
N PRO A 245 -9.18 -17.97 15.48
CA PRO A 245 -10.53 -18.00 14.91
C PRO A 245 -10.86 -16.80 14.02
N SER A 246 -10.20 -15.64 14.21
CA SER A 246 -10.41 -14.46 13.34
C SER A 246 -9.94 -14.69 11.89
N PHE A 247 -8.96 -15.58 11.70
CA PHE A 247 -8.43 -15.99 10.39
C PHE A 247 -9.13 -17.23 9.79
N SER A 248 -10.21 -17.76 10.39
CA SER A 248 -10.91 -18.92 9.85
C SER A 248 -11.76 -18.58 8.60
N ALA A 249 -11.91 -19.54 7.68
CA ALA A 249 -12.67 -19.33 6.43
C ALA A 249 -14.12 -18.82 6.63
N ARG A 250 -14.72 -19.07 7.80
CA ARG A 250 -16.07 -18.61 8.14
C ARG A 250 -16.14 -17.11 8.43
N THR A 251 -15.07 -16.49 8.95
CA THR A 251 -14.97 -15.03 9.14
C THR A 251 -14.58 -14.30 7.85
N ALA A 252 -13.89 -14.98 6.93
CA ALA A 252 -13.48 -14.45 5.63
C ALA A 252 -14.56 -14.51 4.54
N GLY A 253 -15.53 -15.45 4.62
CA GLY A 253 -16.46 -15.70 3.51
C GLY A 253 -17.94 -15.97 3.85
N SER A 254 -18.41 -15.84 5.10
CA SER A 254 -19.80 -16.20 5.42
C SER A 254 -20.51 -15.24 6.37
N SER A 255 -21.80 -15.03 6.11
CA SER A 255 -22.79 -14.32 6.94
C SER A 255 -23.17 -15.07 8.23
N THR A 256 -22.38 -16.04 8.65
CA THR A 256 -22.80 -17.01 9.67
C THR A 256 -22.07 -16.77 10.99
N TRP A 257 -22.89 -16.52 12.01
CA TRP A 257 -22.54 -16.11 13.36
C TRP A 257 -22.32 -17.32 14.24
N TRP A 258 -21.25 -17.34 15.05
CA TRP A 258 -21.18 -18.17 16.24
C TRP A 258 -20.37 -17.48 17.33
N TRP A 259 -21.00 -17.30 18.49
CA TRP A 259 -20.49 -17.63 19.82
C TRP A 259 -21.71 -18.15 20.60
N ARG A 260 -21.63 -19.37 21.13
CA ARG A 260 -22.31 -19.67 22.41
C ARG A 260 -21.45 -19.08 23.51
#